data_AF-A0A9D5DUT7-F1
#
_entry.id   AF-A0A9D5DUT7-F1
#
_cell.length_a   1.000
_cell.length_b   1.000
_cell.length_c   1.000
_cell.angle_alpha   90.00
_cell.angle_beta   90.00
_cell.angle_gamma   90.00
#
_symmetry.space_group_name_H-M   'P 1'
#
loop_
_entity.id
_entity.type
_entity.pdbx_description
1 polymer ?
#
loop_
_entity_poly.entity_id
_entity_poly.type
_entity_poly.pdbx_seq_one_letter_code
_entity_poly.pdbx_strand_id
1 'polypeptide(L)' 'MSGTSLDGIDAVLVDLSTPFPKILATHYQAYEDSLRDALLDLHHPKNDELHRMQCA' A
#
# COMPACT_ATOMS: atom_id res chain seq x y z
N MET A 1 1.86 -5.28 1.80
CA MET A 1 0.52 -4.99 2.32
C MET A 1 0.48 -3.50 2.62
N SER A 2 -0.56 -2.79 2.20
CA SER A 2 -0.80 -1.40 2.60
C SER A 2 -2.22 -1.35 3.16
N GLY A 3 -2.35 -1.01 4.44
CA GLY A 3 -3.65 -0.88 5.09
C GLY A 3 -4.41 0.37 4.63
N THR A 4 -5.66 0.49 5.07
CA THR A 4 -6.49 1.68 4.82
C THR A 4 -6.06 2.91 5.62
N SER A 5 -5.09 2.77 6.52
CA SER A 5 -4.48 3.90 7.22
C SER A 5 -3.56 4.73 6.32
N LEU A 6 -3.14 4.18 5.15
CA LEU A 6 -2.30 4.86 4.17
C LEU A 6 -0.97 5.40 4.76
N ASP A 7 -0.42 4.70 5.76
CA ASP A 7 0.85 5.10 6.38
C ASP A 7 2.07 4.69 5.53
N GLY A 8 1.95 3.57 4.82
CA GLY A 8 3.04 3.01 4.02
C GLY A 8 2.80 1.59 3.55
N ILE A 9 3.88 0.97 3.06
CA ILE A 9 3.91 -0.38 2.52
C ILE A 9 4.72 -1.29 3.45
N ASP A 10 4.10 -2.37 3.90
CA ASP A 10 4.76 -3.50 4.52
C ASP A 10 5.20 -4.52 3.46
N ALA A 11 6.48 -4.84 3.43
CA ALA A 11 7.06 -5.89 2.59
C ALA A 11 7.73 -6.96 3.46
N VAL A 12 7.51 -8.22 3.11
CA VAL A 12 8.11 -9.37 3.80
C VAL A 12 8.73 -10.33 2.79
N LEU A 13 9.94 -10.80 3.09
CA LEU A 13 10.56 -11.90 2.37
C LEU A 13 10.31 -13.17 3.18
N VAL A 14 9.69 -14.16 2.55
CA VAL A 14 9.28 -15.41 3.21
C VAL A 14 9.84 -16.60 2.47
N ASP A 15 10.48 -17.50 3.22
CA ASP A 15 10.83 -18.84 2.76
C ASP A 15 9.64 -19.78 2.98
N LEU A 16 9.18 -20.37 1.88
CA LEU A 16 8.06 -21.30 1.81
C LEU A 16 8.52 -22.73 1.50
N SER A 17 9.83 -23.02 1.58
CA SER A 17 10.37 -24.35 1.27
C SER A 17 10.02 -25.42 2.30
N THR A 18 9.56 -25.01 3.49
CA THR A 18 9.12 -25.91 4.56
C THR A 18 7.63 -25.76 4.83
N PRO A 19 6.96 -26.74 5.48
CA PRO A 19 5.53 -26.66 5.79
C PRO A 19 5.13 -25.44 6.64
N PHE A 20 6.10 -24.83 7.32
CA PHE A 20 5.92 -23.61 8.10
C PHE A 20 6.64 -22.46 7.41
N PRO A 21 5.92 -21.42 6.95
CA PRO A 21 6.52 -20.23 6.38
C PRO A 21 7.52 -19.58 7.36
N LYS A 22 8.71 -19.23 6.87
CA LYS A 22 9.74 -18.54 7.66
C LYS A 22 9.96 -17.14 7.12
N ILE A 23 9.87 -16.13 7.97
CA ILE A 23 10.19 -14.76 7.60
C ILE A 23 11.71 -14.61 7.56
N LEU A 24 12.26 -14.27 6.39
CA LEU A 24 13.68 -14.01 6.18
C LEU A 24 14.03 -12.53 6.37
N ALA A 25 13.13 -11.63 5.98
CA ALA A 25 13.30 -10.19 6.14
C ALA A 25 11.95 -9.48 6.18
N THR A 26 11.95 -8.30 6.80
CA THR A 26 10.83 -7.36 6.78
C THR A 26 11.34 -5.98 6.36
N HIS A 27 10.48 -5.22 5.71
CA HIS A 27 10.76 -3.86 5.32
C HIS A 27 9.49 -3.03 5.37
N TYR A 28 9.63 -1.80 5.85
CA TYR A 28 8.57 -0.81 5.86
C TYR A 28 9.01 0.39 5.03
N GLN A 29 8.17 0.79 4.09
CA GLN A 29 8.37 1.98 3.27
C GLN A 29 7.21 2.93 3.51
N ALA A 30 7.48 4.06 4.18
CA ALA A 30 6.49 5.12 4.32
C ALA A 30 6.10 5.68 2.95
N TYR A 31 4.83 6.03 2.77
CA TYR A 31 4.41 6.81 1.61
C TYR A 31 4.96 8.23 1.70
N GLU A 32 5.26 8.83 0.54
CA GLU A 32 5.48 10.27 0.50
C GLU A 32 4.15 11.00 0.77
N ASP A 33 4.22 12.13 1.48
CA ASP A 33 3.05 12.89 1.90
C ASP A 33 2.13 13.24 0.72
N SER A 34 2.71 13.61 -0.44
CA SER A 34 1.94 13.92 -1.65
C SER A 34 1.14 12.74 -2.20
N LEU A 35 1.68 11.52 -2.07
CA LEU A 35 0.99 10.31 -2.50
C LEU A 35 -0.12 9.94 -1.50
N ARG A 36 0.15 10.05 -0.19
CA ARG A 36 -0.86 9.83 0.84
C ARG A 36 -2.06 10.75 0.64
N ASP A 37 -1.80 12.04 0.40
CA ASP A 37 -2.85 13.04 0.24
C ASP A 37 -3.69 12.78 -1.03
N ALA A 38 -3.05 12.39 -2.15
CA ALA A 38 -3.75 12.01 -3.37
C ALA A 38 -4.65 10.78 -3.17
N LEU A 39 -4.20 9.79 -2.40
CA LEU A 39 -4.97 8.59 -2.07
C LEU A 39 -6.14 8.89 -1.12
N LEU A 40 -5.95 9.77 -0.14
CA LEU A 40 -7.04 10.26 0.72
C LEU A 40 -8.12 10.98 -0.11
N ASP A 41 -7.70 11.74 -1.11
CA ASP A 41 -8.59 12.50 -1.99
C ASP A 41 -9.52 11.63 -2.85
N LEU A 42 -9.17 10.35 -3.06
CA LEU A 42 -10.01 9.36 -3.76
C LEU A 42 -11.13 8.80 -2.87
N HIS A 43 -11.05 8.96 -1.54
CA HIS A 43 -12.09 8.47 -0.62
C HIS A 43 -13.30 9.41 -0.51
N HIS A 44 -13.27 10.57 -1.16
CA HIS A 44 -14.39 11.49 -1.27
C HIS A 44 -15.05 11.37 -2.64
N PRO A 45 -16.40 11.23 -2.70
CA PRO A 45 -17.08 11.16 -3.98
C PRO A 45 -16.89 12.47 -4.75
N LYS A 46 -16.41 12.36 -5.99
CA LYS A 46 -16.04 13.50 -6.84
C LYS A 46 -16.37 13.17 -8.30
N ASN A 47 -16.75 14.14 -9.13
CA ASN A 47 -16.94 13.89 -10.56
C ASN A 47 -15.65 13.32 -11.19
N ASP A 48 -15.77 12.29 -12.06
CA ASP A 48 -14.68 11.57 -12.75
C ASP A 48 -13.81 10.62 -11.91
N GLU A 49 -14.39 9.88 -10.97
CA GLU A 49 -13.70 8.90 -10.10
C GLU A 49 -12.89 7.86 -10.87
N LEU A 50 -13.46 7.30 -11.96
CA LEU A 50 -12.81 6.26 -12.76
C LEU A 50 -11.53 6.74 -13.47
N HIS A 51 -11.51 8.00 -13.90
CA HIS A 51 -10.34 8.57 -14.59
C HIS A 51 -9.18 8.80 -13.61
N ARG A 52 -9.47 9.20 -12.37
CA ARG A 52 -8.44 9.46 -11.35
C ARG A 52 -7.84 8.19 -10.75
N MET A 53 -8.60 7.10 -10.65
CA MET A 53 -8.09 5.82 -10.13
C MET A 53 -7.02 5.15 -11.03
N GLN A 54 -6.97 5.48 -12.32
CA GLN A 54 -5.99 4.89 -13.25
C GLN A 54 -4.63 5.61 -13.25
N CYS A 55 -4.55 6.81 -12.68
CA CYS A 55 -3.37 7.67 -12.73
C CYS A 55 -2.61 7.77 -11.39
N ALA A 56 -3.12 7.16 -10.32
CA ALA A 56 -2.50 7.07 -9.00
C ALA A 56 -1.75 5.74 -8.83
#